data_AF-K2BWH7-F1
#
_entry.id   AF-K2BWH7-F1
#
_cell.length_a   1.000
_cell.length_b   1.000
_cell.length_c   1.000
_cell.angle_alpha   90.00
_cell.angle_beta   90.00
_cell.angle_gamma   90.00
#
_symmetry.space_group_name_H-M   'P 1'
#
loop_
_entity.id
_entity.type
_entity.pdbx_description
1 polymer ?
#
loop_
_entity_poly.entity_id
_entity_poly.type
_entity_poly.pdbx_seq_one_letter_code
_entity_poly.pdbx_strand_id
1 'polypeptide(L)'
;MFQAIAAYSYSDFPWWFGFVFGLFAILGDLLKSFVKRRFRIADGAVWFPFDQIDFLVGALLALELFIDIDVLTWVLVLSLGISLHILVNRIGYRLHFKATPW
;
A
#
# COMPACT_ATOMS: atom_id res chain seq x y z
N MET A 1 -10.20 8.33 23.28
CA MET A 1 -8.93 7.62 23.60
C MET A 1 -8.04 7.40 22.37
N PHE A 2 -8.57 7.07 21.18
CA PHE A 2 -7.75 6.84 19.97
C PHE A 2 -7.19 8.11 19.28
N GLN A 3 -7.78 9.29 19.50
CA GLN A 3 -7.29 10.52 18.85
C GLN A 3 -5.92 11.01 19.37
N ALA A 4 -5.49 10.59 20.55
CA ALA A 4 -4.23 11.03 21.13
C ALA A 4 -2.99 10.47 20.41
N ILE A 5 -3.16 9.44 19.57
CA ILE A 5 -2.08 8.77 18.81
C ILE A 5 -2.23 9.05 17.30
N ALA A 6 -3.37 9.60 16.88
CA ALA A 6 -3.66 9.82 15.48
C ALA A 6 -2.92 11.07 14.97
N ALA A 7 -2.15 10.92 13.89
CA ALA A 7 -1.51 12.06 13.23
C ALA A 7 -2.54 13.02 12.59
N TYR A 8 -3.71 12.50 12.21
CA TYR A 8 -4.81 13.22 11.58
C TYR A 8 -6.13 12.89 12.26
N SER A 9 -7.05 13.86 12.36
CA SER A 9 -8.36 13.62 12.95
C SER A 9 -9.28 12.86 11.98
N TYR A 10 -9.82 11.74 12.44
CA TYR A 10 -10.75 10.93 11.64
C TYR A 10 -12.14 11.57 11.47
N SER A 11 -12.46 12.60 12.25
CA SER A 11 -13.75 13.31 12.17
C SER A 11 -13.94 14.05 10.84
N ASP A 12 -12.85 14.28 10.11
CA ASP A 12 -12.83 15.21 8.98
C ASP A 12 -13.07 14.47 7.66
N PHE A 13 -13.06 13.14 7.67
CA PHE A 13 -13.31 12.33 6.48
C PHE A 13 -14.81 12.14 6.23
N PRO A 14 -15.27 12.32 4.98
CA PRO A 14 -16.66 12.04 4.63
C PRO A 14 -16.94 10.54 4.65
N TRP A 15 -18.22 10.16 4.78
CA TRP A 15 -18.63 8.74 4.84
C TRP A 15 -18.23 7.91 3.60
N TRP A 16 -18.03 8.54 2.45
CA TRP A 16 -17.59 7.91 1.19
C TRP A 16 -16.07 7.81 1.05
N PHE A 17 -15.30 8.31 2.03
CA PHE A 17 -13.84 8.28 2.01
C PHE A 17 -13.28 6.88 1.74
N GLY A 18 -13.80 5.86 2.44
CA GLY A 18 -13.32 4.47 2.27
C GLY A 18 -13.49 3.94 0.85
N PHE A 19 -14.52 4.39 0.13
CA PHE A 19 -14.72 4.02 -1.27
C PHE A 19 -13.63 4.60 -2.17
N VAL A 20 -13.31 5.89 -2.01
CA VAL A 20 -12.26 6.55 -2.81
C VAL A 20 -10.88 6.01 -2.45
N PHE A 21 -10.62 5.78 -1.18
CA PHE A 21 -9.37 5.19 -0.71
C PHE A 21 -9.13 3.81 -1.31
N GLY A 22 -10.12 2.92 -1.24
CA GLY A 22 -10.05 1.59 -1.84
C GLY A 22 -9.95 1.62 -3.36
N LEU A 23 -10.68 2.53 -4.03
CA LEU A 23 -10.63 2.70 -5.48
C LEU A 23 -9.22 3.06 -5.94
N PHE A 24 -8.58 4.04 -5.30
CA PHE A 24 -7.23 4.45 -5.67
C PHE A 24 -6.17 3.38 -5.37
N ALA A 25 -6.33 2.62 -4.29
CA ALA A 25 -5.45 1.47 -4.02
C ALA A 25 -5.49 0.45 -5.16
N ILE A 26 -6.69 0.12 -5.66
CA ILE A 26 -6.88 -0.79 -6.80
C ILE A 26 -6.33 -0.18 -8.09
N LEU A 27 -6.55 1.13 -8.32
CA LEU A 27 -5.99 1.82 -9.48
C LEU A 27 -4.46 1.82 -9.47
N GLY A 28 -3.83 1.95 -8.30
CA GLY A 28 -2.39 1.83 -8.13
C GLY A 28 -1.87 0.47 -8.59
N ASP A 29 -2.48 -0.62 -8.11
CA ASP A 29 -2.10 -1.98 -8.55
C ASP A 29 -2.38 -2.23 -10.04
N LEU A 30 -3.48 -1.69 -10.56
CA LEU A 30 -3.81 -1.77 -11.99
C LEU A 30 -2.77 -1.04 -12.85
N LEU A 31 -2.37 0.16 -12.45
CA LEU A 31 -1.35 0.94 -13.14
C LEU A 31 -0.01 0.21 -13.14
N LYS A 32 0.41 -0.31 -11.99
CA LYS A 32 1.62 -1.13 -11.89
C LYS A 32 1.53 -2.37 -12.77
N SER A 33 0.40 -3.08 -12.75
CA SER A 33 0.18 -4.26 -13.59
C SER A 33 0.24 -3.94 -15.07
N PHE A 34 -0.32 -2.80 -15.50
CA PHE A 34 -0.18 -2.30 -16.87
C PHE A 34 1.29 -2.02 -17.23
N VAL A 35 2.03 -1.34 -16.35
CA VAL A 35 3.45 -1.03 -16.56
C VAL A 35 4.30 -2.31 -16.61
N LYS A 36 4.02 -3.32 -15.78
CA LYS A 36 4.66 -4.66 -15.87
C LYS A 36 4.57 -5.24 -17.27
N ARG A 37 3.41 -5.11 -17.93
CA ARG A 37 3.22 -5.62 -19.30
C ARG A 37 4.05 -4.86 -20.33
N ARG A 38 4.26 -3.57 -20.13
CA ARG A 38 5.14 -2.77 -21.00
C ARG A 38 6.60 -3.18 -20.87
N PHE A 39 7.01 -3.65 -19.69
CA PHE A 39 8.34 -4.23 -19.46
C PHE A 39 8.44 -5.72 -19.82
N ARG A 40 7.39 -6.33 -20.40
CA ARG A 40 7.35 -7.77 -20.73
C ARG A 40 7.57 -8.70 -19.53
N ILE A 41 7.21 -8.23 -18.33
CA ILE A 41 7.24 -9.05 -17.11
C ILE A 41 6.00 -9.97 -17.14
N ALA A 42 6.24 -11.28 -16.95
CA ALA A 42 5.21 -12.31 -16.99
C ALA A 42 4.25 -12.22 -15.79
N ASP A 43 3.07 -12.81 -15.96
CA ASP A 43 2.08 -12.98 -14.90
C ASP A 43 2.69 -13.75 -13.73
N GLY A 44 2.44 -13.29 -12.51
CA GLY A 44 2.96 -13.94 -11.31
C GLY A 44 4.46 -13.77 -11.07
N ALA A 45 5.22 -13.16 -12.00
CA ALA A 45 6.60 -12.81 -11.74
C ALA A 45 6.69 -11.68 -10.70
N VAL A 46 7.55 -11.86 -9.72
CA VAL A 46 7.79 -10.86 -8.66
C VAL A 46 8.50 -9.65 -9.26
N TRP A 47 7.95 -8.47 -9.00
CA TRP A 47 8.54 -7.18 -9.36
C TRP A 47 8.74 -6.32 -8.11
N PHE A 48 9.70 -6.75 -7.30
CA PHE A 48 10.10 -6.04 -6.10
C PHE A 48 10.86 -4.75 -6.45
N PRO A 49 10.64 -3.61 -5.75
CA PRO A 49 9.69 -3.39 -4.65
C PRO A 49 8.31 -2.88 -5.12
N PHE A 50 8.10 -2.75 -6.43
CA PHE A 50 6.91 -2.11 -7.01
C PHE A 50 5.62 -2.83 -6.66
N ASP A 51 5.63 -4.17 -6.61
CA ASP A 51 4.49 -4.99 -6.19
C ASP A 51 4.07 -4.77 -4.71
N GLN A 52 4.91 -4.14 -3.88
CA GLN A 52 4.62 -3.90 -2.47
C GLN A 52 4.16 -2.48 -2.17
N ILE A 53 4.48 -1.51 -3.05
CA ILE A 53 4.25 -0.09 -2.79
C ILE A 53 3.18 0.53 -3.68
N ASP A 54 2.86 -0.08 -4.81
CA ASP A 54 1.87 0.40 -5.78
C ASP A 54 0.50 0.73 -5.17
N PHE A 55 -0.09 -0.19 -4.40
CA PHE A 55 -1.38 0.02 -3.77
C PHE A 55 -1.28 1.07 -2.65
N LEU A 56 -0.13 1.14 -1.95
CA LEU A 56 0.13 2.15 -0.92
C LEU A 56 0.24 3.54 -1.53
N VAL A 57 0.95 3.68 -2.65
CA VAL A 57 1.06 4.94 -3.40
C VAL A 57 -0.33 5.37 -3.86
N GLY A 58 -1.13 4.47 -4.44
CA GLY A 58 -2.51 4.78 -4.80
C GLY A 58 -3.32 5.28 -3.59
N ALA A 59 -3.27 4.53 -2.49
CA ALA A 59 -3.98 4.88 -1.26
C ALA A 59 -3.54 6.25 -0.68
N LEU A 60 -2.23 6.53 -0.64
CA LEU A 60 -1.69 7.82 -0.18
C LEU A 60 -2.11 8.97 -1.10
N LEU A 61 -2.13 8.75 -2.42
CA LEU A 61 -2.66 9.75 -3.36
C LEU A 61 -4.15 10.04 -3.14
N ALA A 62 -4.96 9.03 -2.80
CA ALA A 62 -6.34 9.30 -2.40
C ALA A 62 -6.42 10.11 -1.11
N LEU A 63 -5.52 9.84 -0.17
CA LEU A 63 -5.48 10.50 1.13
C LEU A 63 -5.12 12.00 0.99
N GLU A 64 -4.18 12.34 0.10
CA GLU A 64 -3.83 13.72 -0.30
C GLU A 64 -5.02 14.52 -0.87
N LEU A 65 -6.09 13.87 -1.35
CA LEU A 65 -7.28 14.58 -1.83
C LEU A 65 -8.11 15.18 -0.68
N PHE A 66 -7.88 14.75 0.55
CA PHE A 66 -8.65 15.17 1.73
C PHE A 66 -7.80 15.91 2.75
N ILE A 67 -6.54 15.54 2.88
CA ILE A 67 -5.61 16.10 3.86
C ILE A 67 -4.23 16.27 3.23
N ASP A 68 -3.50 17.32 3.62
CA ASP A 68 -2.10 17.47 3.21
C ASP A 68 -1.22 16.52 4.03
N ILE A 69 -0.50 15.63 3.36
CA ILE A 69 0.35 14.63 4.02
C ILE A 69 1.79 15.07 3.92
N ASP A 70 2.49 15.08 5.06
CA ASP A 70 3.90 15.42 5.06
C ASP A 70 4.76 14.30 4.44
N VAL A 71 5.89 14.71 3.85
CA VAL A 71 6.83 13.79 3.18
C VAL A 71 7.34 12.71 4.16
N LEU A 72 7.44 13.02 5.45
CA LEU A 72 7.84 12.04 6.45
C LEU A 72 6.79 10.92 6.59
N THR A 73 5.49 11.24 6.65
CA THR A 73 4.43 10.23 6.65
C THR A 73 4.47 9.36 5.40
N TRP A 74 4.69 9.96 4.22
CA TRP A 74 4.89 9.22 2.96
C TRP A 74 6.01 8.19 3.09
N VAL A 75 7.20 8.62 3.54
CA VAL A 75 8.37 7.73 3.71
C VAL A 75 8.10 6.65 4.76
N LEU A 76 7.45 6.99 5.87
CA LEU A 76 7.12 6.04 6.93
C LEU A 76 6.13 4.98 6.45
N VAL A 77 5.04 5.36 5.78
CA VAL A 77 4.05 4.41 5.28
C VAL A 77 4.66 3.46 4.26
N LEU A 78 5.44 3.97 3.30
CA LEU A 78 6.09 3.13 2.29
C LEU A 78 7.14 2.19 2.89
N SER A 79 7.98 2.69 3.81
CA SER A 79 9.01 1.87 4.45
C SER A 79 8.42 0.81 5.39
N LEU A 80 7.39 1.15 6.15
CA LEU A 80 6.65 0.21 6.99
C LEU A 80 5.91 -0.81 6.13
N GLY A 81 5.29 -0.39 5.03
CA GLY A 81 4.60 -1.28 4.10
C GLY A 81 5.51 -2.37 3.55
N ILE A 82 6.68 -1.99 3.03
CA ILE A 82 7.69 -2.95 2.54
C ILE A 82 8.15 -3.87 3.68
N SER A 83 8.50 -3.31 4.83
CA SER A 83 9.03 -4.07 5.97
C SER A 83 8.02 -5.09 6.49
N LEU A 84 6.76 -4.68 6.62
CA LEU A 84 5.67 -5.52 7.09
C LEU A 84 5.36 -6.63 6.08
N HIS A 85 5.37 -6.31 4.78
CA HIS A 85 5.17 -7.31 3.73
C HIS A 85 6.22 -8.43 3.81
N ILE A 86 7.50 -8.06 3.89
CA ILE A 86 8.61 -9.01 4.03
C ILE A 86 8.46 -9.84 5.31
N LEU A 87 8.14 -9.19 6.43
CA LEU A 87 8.00 -9.85 7.71
C LEU A 87 6.85 -10.87 7.70
N VAL A 88 5.68 -10.47 7.23
CA VAL A 88 4.49 -11.33 7.17
C VAL A 88 4.71 -12.51 6.24
N ASN A 89 5.31 -12.30 5.07
CA ASN A 89 5.59 -13.40 4.13
C ASN A 89 6.63 -14.38 4.68
N ARG A 90 7.65 -13.87 5.38
CA ARG A 90 8.67 -14.73 6.02
C ARG A 90 8.09 -15.53 7.18
N ILE A 91 7.21 -14.94 8.00
CA ILE A 91 6.49 -15.66 9.06
C ILE A 91 5.59 -16.73 8.45
N GLY A 92 4.79 -16.38 7.43
CA GLY A 92 3.90 -17.33 6.74
C GLY A 92 4.65 -18.50 6.12
N TYR A 93 5.83 -18.25 5.55
CA TYR A 93 6.70 -19.30 5.02
C TYR A 93 7.24 -20.21 6.12
N ARG A 94 7.71 -19.66 7.26
CA ARG A 94 8.21 -20.46 8.39
C ARG A 94 7.13 -21.31 9.06
N LEU A 95 5.89 -20.81 9.05
CA LEU A 95 4.71 -21.55 9.54
C LEU A 95 4.14 -22.53 8.49
N HIS A 96 4.77 -22.65 7.32
CA HIS A 96 4.33 -23.48 6.19
C HIS A 96 2.92 -23.12 5.65
N PHE A 97 2.44 -21.90 5.93
CA PHE A 97 1.22 -21.36 5.32
C PHE A 97 1.45 -20.86 3.89
N LYS A 98 2.71 -20.53 3.55
CA LYS A 98 3.13 -20.17 2.19
C LYS A 98 4.26 -21.06 1.72
N ALA A 99 4.21 -21.43 0.44
CA ALA A 99 5.28 -22.17 -0.22
C ALA A 99 6.52 -21.31 -0.54
N THR A 100 6.39 -19.97 -0.48
CA THR A 100 7.45 -19.03 -0.85
C THR A 100 7.57 -17.89 0.19
N PRO A 101 8.80 -17.39 0.45
CA PRO A 101 9.06 -16.39 1.49
C PRO A 101 8.86 -14.93 1.08
N TRP A 102 8.39 -14.66 -0.14
CA TRP A 102 8.21 -13.33 -0.70
C TRP A 102 6.75 -12.90 -0.80
#